data_AF-A0A172WMZ9-F1
#
_entry.id   AF-A0A172WMZ9-F1
#
_cell.length_a   1.000
_cell.length_b   1.000
_cell.length_c   1.000
_cell.angle_alpha   90.00
_cell.angle_beta   90.00
_cell.angle_gamma   90.00
#
_symmetry.space_group_name_H-M   'P 1'
#
loop_
_entity.id
_entity.type
_entity.pdbx_description
1 polymer ?
#
loop_
_entity_poly.entity_id
_entity_poly.type
_entity_poly.pdbx_seq_one_letter_code
_entity_poly.pdbx_strand_id
1 'polypeptide(L)'
;MNYLRVLPFLAVLAVILFSGLRPEPVPQVFDQQDKLHHMLGFAALMFSLRLAFPQWSVFWAVAASLAAATLIEVGQSLLPNRQASLGDMLANTLGVLLGWGCAYVAHQWYLRRIGVTTDPEPSESPERLGDTARP
;
A
#
# COMPACT_ATOMS: atom_id res chain seq x y z
N MET A 1 -14.51 -2.49 16.09
CA MET A 1 -13.85 -2.30 14.77
C MET A 1 -14.58 -1.20 14.03
N ASN A 2 -13.90 -0.14 13.57
CA ASN A 2 -14.58 0.90 12.79
C ASN A 2 -14.87 0.36 11.38
N TYR A 3 -16.02 -0.29 11.22
CA TYR A 3 -16.46 -0.93 9.96
C TYR A 3 -16.37 0.01 8.75
N LEU A 4 -16.52 1.32 8.97
CA LEU A 4 -16.38 2.35 7.94
C LEU A 4 -15.02 2.32 7.20
N ARG A 5 -13.94 1.91 7.85
CA ARG A 5 -12.61 1.81 7.22
C ARG A 5 -12.44 0.57 6.35
N VAL A 6 -13.24 -0.46 6.59
CA VAL A 6 -13.19 -1.74 5.87
C VAL A 6 -13.98 -1.67 4.57
N LEU A 7 -15.06 -0.88 4.53
CA LEU A 7 -15.88 -0.68 3.33
C LEU A 7 -15.08 -0.26 2.08
N PRO A 8 -14.21 0.77 2.11
CA PRO A 8 -13.43 1.13 0.93
C PRO A 8 -12.47 0.03 0.51
N PHE A 9 -11.88 -0.70 1.45
CA PHE A 9 -11.02 -1.85 1.15
C PHE A 9 -11.80 -2.95 0.42
N LEU A 10 -12.98 -3.34 0.92
CA LEU A 10 -13.82 -4.35 0.28
C LEU A 10 -14.30 -3.89 -1.10
N ALA A 11 -14.66 -2.62 -1.26
CA ALA A 11 -15.06 -2.06 -2.55
C ALA A 11 -13.92 -2.10 -3.58
N VAL A 12 -12.72 -1.66 -3.19
CA VAL A 12 -11.54 -1.72 -4.06
C VAL A 12 -11.16 -3.15 -4.41
N LEU A 13 -11.15 -4.05 -3.42
CA LEU A 13 -10.87 -5.47 -3.63
C LEU A 13 -11.87 -6.09 -4.61
N ALA A 14 -13.17 -5.82 -4.44
CA ALA A 14 -14.21 -6.32 -5.33
C ALA A 14 -14.03 -5.80 -6.77
N VAL A 15 -13.71 -4.52 -6.93
CA VAL A 15 -13.46 -3.91 -8.25
C VAL A 15 -12.24 -4.56 -8.93
N ILE A 16 -11.14 -4.76 -8.21
CA ILE A 16 -9.91 -5.38 -8.75
C ILE A 16 -10.14 -6.84 -9.11
N LEU A 17 -10.83 -7.60 -8.26
CA LEU A 17 -11.16 -9.00 -8.56
C LEU A 17 -12.07 -9.11 -9.78
N PHE A 18 -13.12 -8.27 -9.85
CA PHE A 18 -14.04 -8.27 -10.98
C PHE A 18 -13.36 -7.84 -12.30
N SER A 19 -12.54 -6.79 -12.27
CA SER A 19 -11.87 -6.29 -13.48
C SER A 19 -10.68 -7.15 -13.90
N GLY A 20 -9.97 -7.73 -12.92
CA GLY A 20 -8.82 -8.60 -13.13
C GLY A 20 -9.21 -9.97 -13.65
N LEU A 21 -10.30 -10.56 -13.15
CA LEU A 21 -10.70 -11.94 -13.44
C LEU A 21 -11.88 -12.08 -14.42
N ARG A 22 -12.25 -11.01 -15.12
CA ARG A 22 -13.18 -11.10 -16.26
C ARG A 22 -12.42 -11.48 -17.55
N PRO A 23 -13.00 -12.35 -18.41
CA PRO A 23 -12.37 -12.77 -19.66
C PRO A 23 -12.02 -11.60 -20.57
N GLU A 24 -12.99 -10.72 -20.80
CA GLU A 24 -12.77 -9.58 -21.69
C GLU A 24 -11.95 -8.48 -20.99
N PRO A 25 -10.81 -8.05 -21.56
CA PRO A 25 -10.04 -6.93 -21.03
C PRO A 25 -10.83 -5.63 -21.04
N VAL A 26 -10.44 -4.71 -20.16
CA VAL A 26 -11.00 -3.36 -20.17
C VAL A 26 -10.56 -2.69 -21.48
N PRO A 27 -11.48 -2.13 -22.28
CA PRO A 27 -11.13 -1.43 -23.51
C PRO A 27 -10.09 -0.33 -23.24
N GLN A 28 -8.99 -0.35 -24.00
CA GLN A 28 -7.96 0.68 -23.91
C GLN A 28 -8.30 1.85 -24.83
N VAL A 29 -8.15 3.05 -24.31
CA VAL A 29 -8.32 4.35 -24.99
C VAL A 29 -6.97 4.88 -25.47
N PHE A 30 -5.87 4.44 -24.85
CA PHE A 30 -4.49 4.75 -25.23
C PHE A 30 -3.55 3.60 -24.84
N ASP A 31 -2.35 3.60 -25.42
CA ASP A 31 -1.35 2.55 -25.20
C ASP A 31 -0.96 2.42 -23.72
N GLN A 32 -0.85 1.19 -23.23
CA GLN A 32 -0.40 0.89 -21.86
C GLN A 32 -1.36 1.38 -20.75
N GLN A 33 -2.62 1.66 -21.09
CA GLN A 33 -3.63 2.06 -20.11
C GLN A 33 -3.88 0.95 -19.06
N ASP A 34 -3.79 -0.31 -19.47
CA ASP A 34 -3.83 -1.48 -18.59
C ASP A 34 -2.82 -1.36 -17.44
N LYS A 35 -1.56 -1.02 -17.72
CA LYS A 35 -0.53 -0.84 -16.69
C LYS A 35 -0.88 0.25 -15.70
N LEU A 36 -1.51 1.33 -16.15
CA LEU A 36 -2.01 2.37 -15.24
C LEU A 36 -3.16 1.85 -14.37
N HIS A 37 -4.07 1.04 -14.91
CA HIS A 37 -5.11 0.39 -14.10
C HIS A 37 -4.52 -0.56 -13.06
N HIS A 38 -3.53 -1.37 -13.43
CA HIS A 38 -2.80 -2.25 -12.52
C HIS A 38 -2.13 -1.44 -11.40
N MET A 39 -1.35 -0.42 -11.75
CA MET A 39 -0.66 0.42 -10.77
C MET A 39 -1.65 1.16 -9.84
N LEU A 40 -2.66 1.83 -10.38
CA LEU A 40 -3.63 2.59 -9.57
C LEU A 40 -4.54 1.67 -8.74
N GLY A 41 -4.95 0.53 -9.29
CA GLY A 41 -5.72 -0.49 -8.58
C GLY A 41 -4.96 -0.99 -7.36
N PHE A 42 -3.72 -1.44 -7.53
CA PHE A 42 -2.91 -1.94 -6.41
C PHE A 42 -2.45 -0.85 -5.45
N ALA A 43 -2.30 0.40 -5.90
CA ALA A 43 -2.14 1.53 -5.00
C ALA A 43 -3.36 1.77 -4.12
N ALA A 44 -4.56 1.74 -4.70
CA ALA A 44 -5.80 1.86 -3.94
C ALA A 44 -6.00 0.67 -2.98
N LEU A 45 -5.64 -0.55 -3.40
CA LEU A 45 -5.72 -1.75 -2.57
C LEU A 45 -4.80 -1.62 -1.35
N MET A 46 -3.52 -1.31 -1.56
CA MET A 46 -2.56 -1.19 -0.47
C MET A 46 -2.93 -0.04 0.48
N PHE A 47 -3.32 1.12 -0.07
CA PHE A 47 -3.73 2.27 0.73
C PHE A 47 -4.94 1.95 1.61
N SER A 48 -6.00 1.40 1.03
CA SER A 48 -7.23 1.04 1.75
C SER A 48 -6.99 -0.11 2.75
N LEU A 49 -6.12 -1.07 2.43
CA LEU A 49 -5.70 -2.13 3.34
C LEU A 49 -5.02 -1.56 4.60
N ARG A 50 -4.10 -0.59 4.42
CA ARG A 50 -3.45 0.09 5.56
C ARG A 50 -4.42 0.86 6.44
N LEU A 51 -5.48 1.43 5.87
CA LEU A 51 -6.53 2.11 6.63
C LEU A 51 -7.46 1.13 7.36
N ALA A 52 -7.82 0.02 6.71
CA ALA A 52 -8.71 -1.00 7.26
C ALA A 52 -8.06 -1.78 8.41
N PHE A 53 -6.75 -2.06 8.30
CA PHE A 53 -5.99 -2.88 9.26
C PHE A 53 -4.72 -2.15 9.72
N PRO A 54 -4.84 -1.04 10.47
CA PRO A 54 -3.68 -0.26 10.91
C PRO A 54 -2.70 -1.07 11.78
N GLN A 55 -3.21 -2.06 12.53
CA GLN A 55 -2.42 -2.93 13.40
C GLN A 55 -1.57 -3.97 12.65
N TRP A 56 -1.82 -4.22 11.36
CA TRP A 56 -0.97 -5.12 10.58
C TRP A 56 0.39 -4.48 10.37
N SER A 57 1.46 -5.28 10.37
CA SER A 57 2.77 -4.78 9.95
C SER A 57 2.74 -4.39 8.48
N VAL A 58 3.60 -3.44 8.08
CA VAL A 58 3.76 -3.05 6.67
C VAL A 58 4.15 -4.26 5.83
N PHE A 59 5.03 -5.13 6.37
CA PHE A 59 5.46 -6.35 5.70
C PHE A 59 4.26 -7.23 5.31
N TRP A 60 3.34 -7.52 6.23
CA TRP A 60 2.18 -8.36 5.94
C TRP A 60 1.20 -7.70 4.96
N ALA A 61 1.05 -6.38 5.03
CA ALA A 61 0.19 -5.65 4.09
C ALA A 61 0.76 -5.65 2.66
N VAL A 62 2.07 -5.47 2.50
CA VAL A 62 2.77 -5.58 1.21
C VAL A 62 2.70 -7.01 0.69
N ALA A 63 3.03 -8.00 1.53
CA ALA A 63 3.01 -9.41 1.15
C ALA A 63 1.61 -9.86 0.71
N ALA A 64 0.55 -9.48 1.44
CA ALA A 64 -0.83 -9.79 1.07
C ALA A 64 -1.23 -9.13 -0.26
N SER A 65 -0.83 -7.88 -0.49
CA SER A 65 -1.14 -7.15 -1.73
C SER A 65 -0.42 -7.76 -2.94
N LEU A 66 0.85 -8.13 -2.79
CA LEU A 66 1.60 -8.79 -3.85
C LEU A 66 1.12 -10.23 -4.10
N ALA A 67 0.74 -10.96 -3.04
CA ALA A 67 0.10 -12.27 -3.19
C ALA A 67 -1.22 -12.17 -3.98
N ALA A 68 -2.05 -11.17 -3.68
CA ALA A 68 -3.26 -10.90 -4.46
C ALA A 68 -2.95 -10.58 -5.92
N ALA A 69 -1.92 -9.74 -6.18
CA ALA A 69 -1.45 -9.45 -7.54
C ALA A 69 -1.05 -10.73 -8.29
N THR A 70 -0.18 -11.54 -7.70
CA THR A 70 0.26 -12.80 -8.31
C THR A 70 -0.89 -13.75 -8.57
N LEU A 71 -1.83 -13.89 -7.63
CA LEU A 71 -3.00 -14.76 -7.81
C LEU A 71 -3.92 -14.27 -8.94
N ILE A 72 -4.07 -12.96 -9.09
CA ILE A 72 -4.87 -12.38 -10.19
C ILE A 72 -4.19 -12.59 -11.54
N GLU A 73 -2.89 -12.34 -11.66
CA GLU A 73 -2.12 -12.60 -12.89
C GLU A 73 -2.16 -14.09 -13.28
N VAL A 74 -1.99 -14.99 -12.30
CA VAL A 74 -2.12 -16.43 -12.54
C VAL A 74 -3.55 -16.77 -12.98
N GLY A 75 -4.56 -16.22 -12.31
CA GLY A 75 -5.96 -16.39 -12.70
C GLY A 75 -6.25 -15.89 -14.11
N GLN A 76 -5.64 -14.77 -14.52
CA GLN A 76 -5.73 -14.25 -15.89
C GLN A 76 -5.14 -15.19 -16.91
N SER A 77 -4.03 -15.89 -16.61
CA SER A 77 -3.47 -16.88 -17.55
C SER A 77 -4.38 -18.08 -17.82
N LEU A 78 -5.40 -18.29 -16.98
CA LEU A 78 -6.42 -19.33 -17.15
C LEU A 78 -7.66 -18.85 -17.91
N LEU A 79 -7.77 -17.56 -18.23
CA LEU A 79 -8.92 -16.97 -18.91
C LEU A 79 -8.67 -16.79 -20.41
N PRO A 80 -9.69 -16.96 -21.26
CA PRO A 80 -9.56 -16.68 -22.68
C PRO A 80 -9.33 -15.18 -22.90
N ASN A 81 -8.51 -14.83 -23.89
CA ASN A 81 -8.13 -13.45 -24.23
C ASN A 81 -7.38 -12.68 -23.13
N ARG A 82 -6.85 -13.38 -22.14
CA ARG A 82 -5.99 -12.83 -21.08
C ARG A 82 -4.66 -13.56 -21.07
N GLN A 83 -3.65 -12.86 -20.60
CA GLN A 83 -2.29 -13.38 -20.50
C GLN A 83 -1.63 -12.73 -19.28
N ALA A 84 -0.96 -13.54 -18.46
CA ALA A 84 -0.13 -13.01 -17.39
C ALA A 84 1.07 -12.27 -17.98
N SER A 85 1.43 -11.15 -17.38
CA SER A 85 2.49 -10.28 -17.90
C SER A 85 3.44 -9.84 -16.80
N LEU A 86 4.74 -9.96 -17.04
CA LEU A 86 5.75 -9.37 -16.15
C LEU A 86 5.62 -7.84 -16.09
N GLY A 87 5.14 -7.21 -17.16
CA GLY A 87 4.86 -5.78 -17.18
C GLY A 87 3.72 -5.40 -16.25
N ASP A 88 2.69 -6.23 -16.18
CA ASP A 88 1.53 -5.99 -15.30
C ASP A 88 1.91 -6.29 -13.85
N MET A 89 2.69 -7.33 -13.60
CA MET A 89 3.26 -7.59 -12.26
C MET A 89 4.18 -6.46 -11.78
N LEU A 90 4.98 -5.86 -12.66
CA LEU A 90 5.77 -4.68 -12.33
C LEU A 90 4.87 -3.48 -11.98
N ALA A 91 3.83 -3.23 -12.78
CA ALA A 91 2.85 -2.19 -12.51
C ALA A 91 2.13 -2.40 -11.17
N ASN A 92 1.70 -3.64 -10.88
CA ASN A 92 1.11 -4.04 -9.60
C ASN A 92 2.07 -3.72 -8.43
N THR A 93 3.34 -4.07 -8.57
CA THR A 93 4.38 -3.85 -7.56
C THR A 93 4.60 -2.35 -7.29
N LEU A 94 4.72 -1.55 -8.35
CA LEU A 94 4.82 -0.09 -8.24
C LEU A 94 3.57 0.50 -7.59
N GLY A 95 2.40 -0.04 -7.91
CA GLY A 95 1.13 0.30 -7.28
C GLY A 95 1.17 0.07 -5.77
N VAL A 96 1.58 -1.12 -5.32
CA VAL A 96 1.70 -1.44 -3.88
C VAL A 96 2.65 -0.47 -3.17
N LEU A 97 3.81 -0.18 -3.75
CA LEU A 97 4.77 0.78 -3.18
C LEU A 97 4.18 2.20 -3.10
N LEU A 98 3.49 2.65 -4.14
CA LEU A 98 2.81 3.94 -4.18
C LEU A 98 1.73 4.02 -3.10
N GLY A 99 0.84 3.02 -3.01
CA GLY A 99 -0.23 2.95 -2.02
C GLY A 99 0.30 2.94 -0.58
N TRP A 100 1.41 2.24 -0.35
CA TRP A 100 2.11 2.28 0.94
C TRP A 100 2.66 3.68 1.25
N GLY A 101 3.34 4.32 0.29
CA GLY A 101 3.87 5.68 0.44
C GLY A 101 2.76 6.69 0.76
N CYS A 102 1.63 6.64 0.04
CA CYS A 102 0.46 7.46 0.32
C CYS A 102 -0.09 7.22 1.73
N ALA A 103 -0.20 5.95 2.16
CA ALA A 103 -0.66 5.61 3.50
C ALA A 103 0.30 6.11 4.59
N TYR A 104 1.60 6.01 4.35
CA TYR A 104 2.63 6.53 5.24
C TYR A 104 2.54 8.05 5.40
N VAL A 105 2.47 8.79 4.28
CA VAL A 105 2.34 10.25 4.30
C VAL A 105 1.04 10.67 5.00
N ALA A 106 -0.07 10.01 4.71
CA ALA A 106 -1.35 10.27 5.36
C ALA A 106 -1.29 10.03 6.88
N HIS A 107 -0.61 8.95 7.30
CA HIS A 107 -0.41 8.63 8.71
C HIS A 107 0.45 9.68 9.41
N GLN A 108 1.58 10.07 8.81
CA GLN A 108 2.46 11.12 9.34
C GLN A 108 1.73 12.46 9.46
N TRP A 109 0.95 12.84 8.45
CA TRP A 109 0.13 14.04 8.49
C TRP A 109 -0.93 13.98 9.61
N TYR A 110 -1.57 12.82 9.79
CA TYR A 110 -2.54 12.61 10.86
C TYR A 110 -1.90 12.78 12.25
N LEU A 111 -0.75 12.15 12.50
CA LEU A 111 -0.02 12.24 13.76
C LEU A 111 0.40 13.68 14.07
N ARG A 112 0.94 14.40 13.08
CA ARG A 112 1.29 15.82 13.21
C ARG A 112 0.07 16.67 13.56
N ARG A 113 -1.09 16.39 12.97
CA ARG A 113 -2.33 17.14 13.21
C ARG A 113 -2.87 16.95 14.63
N ILE A 114 -2.66 15.79 15.23
CA ILE A 114 -3.07 15.51 16.62
C ILE A 114 -1.99 15.85 17.66
N GLY A 115 -0.89 16.49 17.25
CA GLY A 115 0.16 16.95 18.15
C GLY A 115 1.14 15.87 18.63
N VAL A 116 1.15 14.69 18.01
CA VAL A 116 2.14 13.65 18.30
C VAL A 116 3.41 13.94 17.49
N THR A 117 4.44 14.48 18.13
CA THR A 117 5.78 14.63 17.54
C THR A 117 6.52 13.29 17.64
N THR A 118 7.00 12.78 16.51
CA THR A 118 7.85 11.58 16.47
C THR A 118 9.34 11.94 16.49
N ASP A 119 9.67 13.15 16.96
CA ASP A 119 11.05 13.59 17.01
C ASP A 119 11.83 12.64 17.93
N PRO A 120 12.99 12.12 17.50
CA PRO A 120 13.84 11.34 18.38
C PRO A 120 14.16 12.21 19.60
N GLU A 121 13.85 11.73 20.82
CA GLU A 121 14.35 12.40 22.02
C GLU A 121 15.88 12.52 21.85
N PRO A 122 16.45 13.74 21.97
CA PRO A 122 17.89 13.87 21.98
C PRO A 122 18.40 13.02 23.14
N SER A 123 19.16 11.98 22.82
CA SER A 123 19.81 11.14 23.83
C SER A 123 20.50 12.07 24.82
N GLU A 124 20.10 12.06 26.08
CA GLU A 124 20.78 12.82 27.12
C GLU A 124 22.26 12.47 27.07
N SER A 125 23.04 13.36 26.49
CA SER A 125 24.49 13.28 26.47
C SER A 125 24.94 13.32 27.93
N PRO A 126 25.66 12.30 28.45
CA PRO A 126 26.12 12.31 29.83
C PRO A 126 27.30 13.28 29.98
N GLU A 127 27.01 14.58 29.96
CA GLU A 127 27.95 15.63 30.30
C GLU A 127 27.46 16.37 31.54
N ARG A 128 28.08 16.02 32.68
CA ARG A 128 28.42 16.85 33.86
C ARG A 128 28.39 16.01 35.14
N LEU A 129 29.30 15.05 35.23
CA LEU A 129 29.71 14.43 36.48
C LEU A 129 31.24 14.55 36.55
N GLY A 130 31.74 15.77 36.77
CA GLY A 130 33.17 16.00 36.77
C GLY A 130 33.59 17.46 36.74
N ASP A 131 32.96 18.34 37.53
CA ASP A 131 33.61 19.61 37.87
C ASP A 131 33.15 20.14 39.24
N THR A 132 33.23 19.28 40.26
CA THR A 132 33.20 19.71 41.66
C THR A 132 34.58 19.53 42.26
N ALA A 133 35.55 20.29 41.76
CA ALA A 133 36.77 20.59 42.49
C ALA A 133 36.86 22.12 42.64
N ARG A 134 36.26 22.64 43.71
CA ARG A 134 36.63 23.92 44.33
C ARG A 134 37.26 23.61 45.69
N PRO A 135 38.03 24.53 46.28
CA PRO A 135 38.94 25.54 45.73
C PRO A 135 40.42 25.17 45.92
#